data_AF-A0A971SGM0-F1
#
_entry.id   AF-A0A971SGM0-F1
#
_cell.length_a   1.000
_cell.length_b   1.000
_cell.length_c   1.000
_cell.angle_alpha   90.00
_cell.angle_beta   90.00
_cell.angle_gamma   90.00
#
_symmetry.space_group_name_H-M   'P 1'
#
loop_
_entity.id
_entity.type
_entity.pdbx_description
1 polymer ?
#
loop_
_entity_poly.entity_id
_entity_poly.type
_entity_poly.pdbx_seq_one_letter_code
_entity_poly.pdbx_strand_id
1 'polypeptide(L)'
;MEDREYIKSELNKRLEAFRFFELKNRKETGDRFLLPWIYSHMFGVGRQSRSNSMRAAKELNLFFNQKELLEIEQDAGDIWIELIDKHLRDSALMYLKISKSDPNFGRKFLGLIRMTDDEKDNKIYKDVYDGMITLLFGLPNFPYRDLMVRALDESYLTVYPEQQDE
;
A
#
# COMPACT_ATOMS: atom_id res chain seq x y z
N MET A 1 14.61 26.77 12.27
CA MET A 1 13.52 26.49 11.32
C MET A 1 14.09 25.84 10.07
N GLU A 2 15.15 26.40 9.49
CA GLU A 2 15.96 25.81 8.40
C GLU A 2 16.47 24.39 8.72
N ASP A 3 16.94 24.14 9.95
CA ASP A 3 17.44 22.80 10.35
C ASP A 3 16.37 21.70 10.31
N ARG A 4 15.11 22.02 10.63
CA ARG A 4 14.03 21.02 10.68
C ARG A 4 13.58 20.61 9.28
N GLU A 5 13.51 21.57 8.35
CA GLU A 5 13.22 21.29 6.95
C GLU A 5 14.35 20.50 6.29
N TYR A 6 15.61 20.83 6.61
CA TYR A 6 16.77 20.08 6.15
C TYR A 6 16.73 18.62 6.65
N ILE A 7 16.51 18.40 7.96
CA ILE A 7 16.40 17.05 8.54
C ILE A 7 15.26 16.27 7.88
N LYS A 8 14.09 16.89 7.72
CA LYS A 8 12.93 16.26 7.06
C LYS A 8 13.24 15.89 5.61
N SER A 9 13.92 16.77 4.88
CA SER A 9 14.35 16.48 3.50
C SER A 9 15.31 15.30 3.45
N GLU A 10 16.26 15.20 4.37
CA GLU A 10 17.24 14.12 4.37
C GLU A 10 16.61 12.77 4.74
N LEU A 11 15.72 12.76 5.73
CA LEU A 11 14.94 11.57 6.09
C LEU A 11 14.05 11.12 4.94
N ASN A 12 13.44 12.06 4.19
CA ASN A 12 12.66 11.71 3.00
C ASN A 12 13.52 11.04 1.93
N LYS A 13 14.75 11.52 1.67
CA LYS A 13 15.66 10.86 0.72
C LYS A 13 16.04 9.46 1.17
N ARG A 14 16.30 9.26 2.46
CA ARG A 14 16.58 7.92 3.02
C ARG A 14 15.39 6.99 2.84
N LEU A 15 14.17 7.47 3.09
CA LEU A 15 12.97 6.68 2.88
C LEU A 15 12.71 6.39 1.40
N GLU A 16 13.00 7.34 0.50
CA GLU A 16 12.96 7.13 -0.95
C GLU A 16 13.98 6.09 -1.41
N ALA A 17 15.21 6.12 -0.89
CA ALA A 17 16.24 5.14 -1.20
C ALA A 17 15.90 3.74 -0.65
N PHE A 18 15.25 3.67 0.51
CA PHE A 18 14.70 2.42 1.01
C PHE A 18 13.53 1.94 0.13
N ARG A 19 12.66 2.84 -0.31
CA ARG A 19 11.47 2.48 -1.09
C ARG A 19 11.81 2.02 -2.50
N PHE A 20 12.64 2.78 -3.22
CA PHE A 20 12.93 2.54 -4.63
C PHE A 20 14.24 1.80 -4.82
N PHE A 21 14.24 0.77 -5.66
CA PHE A 21 15.43 -0.04 -5.94
C PHE A 21 15.58 -0.33 -7.42
N GLU A 22 16.82 -0.49 -7.89
CA GLU A 22 17.07 -0.81 -9.29
C GLU A 22 16.62 -2.23 -9.65
N LEU A 23 15.89 -2.37 -10.75
CA LEU A 23 15.56 -3.67 -11.32
C LEU A 23 16.71 -4.13 -12.22
N LYS A 24 17.26 -5.33 -11.94
CA LYS A 24 18.34 -5.90 -12.75
C LYS A 24 18.00 -5.87 -14.24
N ASN A 25 18.89 -5.30 -15.05
CA ASN A 25 18.78 -5.20 -16.51
C ASN A 25 17.59 -4.36 -17.02
N ARG A 26 17.03 -3.45 -16.20
CA ARG A 26 15.99 -2.51 -16.63
C ARG A 26 16.36 -1.07 -16.26
N LYS A 27 15.81 -0.10 -17.01
CA LYS A 27 15.88 1.33 -16.67
C LYS A 27 14.86 1.76 -15.62
N GLU A 28 14.00 0.84 -15.19
CA GLU A 28 12.90 1.06 -14.27
C GLU A 28 13.33 0.78 -12.83
N THR A 29 12.79 1.53 -11.88
CA THR A 29 12.93 1.27 -10.45
C THR A 29 11.75 0.47 -9.92
N GLY A 30 12.02 -0.54 -9.11
CA GLY A 30 11.00 -1.22 -8.32
C GLY A 30 10.60 -0.38 -7.10
N ASP A 31 9.42 -0.65 -6.56
CA ASP A 31 8.88 0.03 -5.38
C ASP A 31 8.57 -1.01 -4.29
N ARG A 32 9.33 -0.99 -3.19
CA ARG A 32 9.15 -1.90 -2.06
C ARG A 32 7.81 -1.67 -1.34
N PHE A 33 7.29 -0.44 -1.36
CA PHE A 33 6.03 -0.10 -0.70
C PHE A 33 4.80 -0.66 -1.42
N LEU A 34 4.96 -1.27 -2.60
CA LEU A 34 3.89 -2.08 -3.19
C LEU A 34 3.62 -3.36 -2.40
N LEU A 35 4.59 -3.86 -1.62
CA LEU A 35 4.46 -5.14 -0.89
C LEU A 35 3.34 -5.13 0.17
N PRO A 36 3.21 -4.12 1.05
CA PRO A 36 2.07 -4.03 1.98
C PRO A 36 0.70 -4.15 1.29
N TRP A 37 0.54 -3.52 0.12
CA TRP A 37 -0.70 -3.59 -0.65
C TRP A 37 -0.92 -4.98 -1.26
N ILE A 38 0.14 -5.59 -1.80
CA ILE A 38 0.10 -6.95 -2.34
C ILE A 38 -0.28 -7.96 -1.24
N TYR A 39 0.32 -7.87 -0.04
CA TYR A 39 -0.04 -8.75 1.07
C TYR A 39 -1.49 -8.54 1.52
N SER A 40 -1.91 -7.27 1.63
CA SER A 40 -3.29 -6.95 2.01
C SER A 40 -4.29 -7.48 1.01
N HIS A 41 -3.98 -7.41 -0.29
CA HIS A 41 -4.80 -8.00 -1.34
C HIS A 41 -4.80 -9.53 -1.23
N MET A 42 -3.62 -10.16 -1.29
CA MET A 42 -3.48 -11.62 -1.32
C MET A 42 -4.20 -12.34 -0.18
N PHE A 43 -4.24 -11.72 1.01
CA PHE A 43 -4.87 -12.31 2.19
C PHE A 43 -6.25 -11.72 2.51
N GLY A 44 -6.60 -10.56 1.94
CA GLY A 44 -7.86 -9.87 2.18
C GLY A 44 -8.96 -10.28 1.20
N VAL A 45 -8.60 -10.61 -0.04
CA VAL A 45 -9.56 -10.95 -1.10
C VAL A 45 -9.98 -12.42 -1.03
N GLY A 46 -11.28 -12.67 -1.24
CA GLY A 46 -11.89 -13.99 -1.16
C GLY A 46 -12.44 -14.31 0.24
N ARG A 47 -12.47 -15.60 0.62
CA ARG A 47 -13.01 -16.00 1.92
C ARG A 47 -12.05 -15.59 3.04
N GLN A 48 -12.41 -14.53 3.77
CA GLN A 48 -11.66 -14.12 4.94
C GLN A 48 -11.70 -15.21 6.01
N SER A 49 -10.52 -15.50 6.55
CA SER A 49 -10.33 -16.47 7.61
C SER A 49 -9.31 -15.93 8.60
N ARG A 50 -9.43 -16.35 9.86
CA ARG A 50 -8.45 -15.99 10.91
C ARG A 50 -7.01 -16.31 10.50
N SER A 51 -6.81 -17.40 9.77
CA SER A 51 -5.49 -17.79 9.24
C SER A 51 -4.93 -16.75 8.26
N ASN A 52 -5.76 -16.24 7.34
CA ASN A 52 -5.35 -15.20 6.40
C ASN A 52 -5.01 -13.89 7.12
N SER A 53 -5.83 -13.47 8.09
CA SER A 53 -5.54 -12.29 8.91
C SER A 53 -4.20 -12.42 9.66
N MET A 54 -3.92 -13.59 10.25
CA MET A 54 -2.63 -13.84 10.91
C MET A 54 -1.45 -13.81 9.94
N ARG A 55 -1.61 -14.35 8.73
CA ARG A 55 -0.57 -14.30 7.69
C ARG A 55 -0.33 -12.87 7.21
N ALA A 56 -1.38 -12.11 6.94
CA ALA A 56 -1.27 -10.70 6.59
C ALA A 56 -0.54 -9.91 7.68
N ALA A 57 -0.96 -10.06 8.94
CA ALA A 57 -0.31 -9.41 10.07
C ALA A 57 1.18 -9.73 10.13
N LYS A 58 1.55 -11.01 9.92
CA LYS A 58 2.95 -11.44 9.92
C LYS A 58 3.74 -10.75 8.80
N GLU A 59 3.27 -10.80 7.56
CA GLU A 59 4.00 -10.22 6.41
C GLU A 59 4.08 -8.69 6.49
N LEU A 60 3.01 -8.03 6.93
CA LEU A 60 3.01 -6.59 7.18
C LEU A 60 4.02 -6.23 8.28
N ASN A 61 3.98 -6.93 9.42
CA ASN A 61 4.96 -6.69 10.49
C ASN A 61 6.40 -6.97 10.01
N LEU A 62 6.64 -8.01 9.22
CA LEU A 62 7.98 -8.27 8.67
C LEU A 62 8.44 -7.12 7.78
N PHE A 63 7.57 -6.57 6.94
CA PHE A 63 7.90 -5.43 6.10
C PHE A 63 8.25 -4.20 6.93
N PHE A 64 7.40 -3.82 7.90
CA PHE A 64 7.60 -2.61 8.69
C PHE A 64 8.70 -2.74 9.76
N ASN A 65 9.12 -3.95 10.13
CA ASN A 65 10.24 -4.20 11.05
C ASN A 65 11.58 -4.46 10.34
N GLN A 66 11.72 -4.08 9.07
CA GLN A 66 13.01 -4.12 8.41
C GLN A 66 13.98 -3.14 9.08
N LYS A 67 15.19 -3.61 9.38
CA LYS A 67 16.21 -2.84 10.12
C LYS A 67 16.39 -1.42 9.58
N GLU A 68 16.55 -1.27 8.27
CA GLU A 68 16.75 0.03 7.61
C GLU A 68 15.56 0.98 7.82
N LEU A 69 14.32 0.46 7.78
CA LEU A 69 13.13 1.26 8.01
C LEU A 69 13.00 1.68 9.47
N LEU A 70 13.32 0.78 10.41
CA LEU A 70 13.33 1.08 11.84
C LEU A 70 14.40 2.12 12.22
N GLU A 71 15.55 2.11 11.54
CA GLU A 71 16.58 3.15 11.71
C GLU A 71 16.08 4.52 11.22
N ILE A 72 15.36 4.57 10.09
CA ILE A 72 14.74 5.81 9.60
C ILE A 72 13.64 6.29 10.56
N GLU A 73 12.80 5.37 11.06
CA GLU A 73 11.76 5.67 12.06
C GLU A 73 12.35 6.26 13.33
N GLN A 74 13.41 5.64 13.86
CA GLN A 74 14.10 6.10 15.06
C GLN A 74 14.68 7.50 14.88
N ASP A 75 15.35 7.76 13.75
CA ASP A 75 15.94 9.06 13.46
C ASP A 75 14.89 10.15 13.17
N ALA A 76 13.73 9.75 12.63
CA ALA A 76 12.63 10.65 12.34
C ALA A 76 11.85 11.07 13.58
N GLY A 77 11.75 10.23 14.60
CA GLY A 77 11.09 10.56 15.86
C GLY A 77 9.66 11.07 15.67
N ASP A 78 9.39 12.32 16.07
CA ASP A 78 8.06 12.92 16.06
C ASP A 78 7.48 13.16 14.65
N ILE A 79 8.33 13.26 13.63
CA ILE A 79 7.89 13.48 12.24
C ILE A 79 7.69 12.18 11.46
N TRP A 80 7.92 11.02 12.08
CA TRP A 80 7.81 9.71 11.40
C TRP A 80 6.45 9.48 10.76
N ILE A 81 5.36 9.73 11.50
CA ILE A 81 4.00 9.49 11.03
C ILE A 81 3.67 10.33 9.80
N GLU A 82 4.07 11.60 9.78
CA GLU A 82 3.87 12.47 8.61
C GLU A 82 4.66 11.93 7.40
N LEU A 83 5.91 11.51 7.64
CA LEU A 83 6.80 11.03 6.60
C LEU A 83 6.29 9.72 5.98
N ILE A 84 5.98 8.72 6.80
CA ILE A 84 5.54 7.41 6.32
C ILE A 84 4.16 7.49 5.64
N ASP A 85 3.27 8.33 6.13
CA ASP A 85 1.94 8.52 5.56
C ASP A 85 1.99 9.01 4.11
N LYS A 86 2.90 9.95 3.80
CA LYS A 86 3.13 10.41 2.43
C LYS A 86 3.51 9.26 1.49
N HIS A 87 4.41 8.38 1.92
CA HIS A 87 4.87 7.24 1.12
C HIS A 87 3.82 6.14 1.01
N LEU A 88 3.00 5.92 2.04
CA LEU A 88 1.86 5.01 1.99
C LEU A 88 0.80 5.51 1.00
N ARG A 89 0.42 6.79 1.06
CA ARG A 89 -0.54 7.39 0.11
C ARG A 89 -0.06 7.28 -1.34
N ASP A 90 1.20 7.65 -1.60
CA ASP A 90 1.76 7.60 -2.95
C ASP A 90 1.84 6.17 -3.50
N SER A 91 2.27 5.20 -2.69
CA SER A 91 2.33 3.80 -3.11
C SER A 91 0.95 3.15 -3.25
N ALA A 92 -0.04 3.50 -2.42
CA ALA A 92 -1.42 3.04 -2.56
C ALA A 92 -2.03 3.53 -3.88
N LEU A 93 -1.81 4.81 -4.22
CA LEU A 93 -2.22 5.38 -5.49
C LEU A 93 -1.57 4.68 -6.67
N MET A 94 -0.27 4.41 -6.59
CA MET A 94 0.45 3.66 -7.62
C MET A 94 -0.13 2.25 -7.78
N TYR A 95 -0.36 1.54 -6.68
CA TYR A 95 -0.94 0.21 -6.67
C TYR A 95 -2.32 0.16 -7.34
N LEU A 96 -3.20 1.13 -7.06
CA LEU A 96 -4.52 1.20 -7.68
C LEU A 96 -4.47 1.60 -9.16
N LYS A 97 -3.59 2.53 -9.54
CA LYS A 97 -3.34 2.85 -10.95
C LYS A 97 -2.85 1.63 -11.73
N ILE A 98 -1.95 0.83 -11.17
CA ILE A 98 -1.49 -0.43 -11.78
C ILE A 98 -2.67 -1.41 -11.89
N SER A 99 -3.46 -1.57 -10.83
CA SER A 99 -4.61 -2.48 -10.81
C SER A 99 -5.67 -2.12 -11.86
N LYS A 100 -5.97 -0.82 -12.04
CA LYS A 100 -6.91 -0.30 -13.05
C LYS A 100 -6.32 -0.37 -14.47
N SER A 101 -5.02 -0.14 -14.65
CA SER A 101 -4.42 -0.07 -15.98
C SER A 101 -4.02 -1.42 -16.56
N ASP A 102 -3.63 -2.40 -15.74
CA ASP A 102 -3.08 -3.67 -16.24
C ASP A 102 -4.19 -4.74 -16.42
N PRO A 103 -4.49 -5.18 -17.67
CA PRO A 103 -5.44 -6.26 -17.95
C PRO A 103 -4.94 -7.63 -17.47
N ASN A 104 -3.62 -7.79 -17.35
CA ASN A 104 -2.96 -9.02 -16.90
C ASN A 104 -2.73 -9.06 -15.39
N PHE A 105 -2.73 -7.93 -14.69
CA PHE A 105 -2.68 -7.90 -13.22
C PHE A 105 -3.94 -8.54 -12.65
N GLY A 106 -5.11 -8.17 -13.20
CA GLY A 106 -6.36 -8.87 -12.93
C GLY A 106 -6.29 -10.37 -13.27
N ARG A 107 -5.69 -10.72 -14.39
CA ARG A 107 -5.56 -12.13 -14.80
C ARG A 107 -4.64 -12.97 -13.90
N LYS A 108 -3.50 -12.40 -13.46
CA LYS A 108 -2.46 -13.08 -12.66
C LYS A 108 -2.74 -13.08 -11.16
N PHE A 109 -3.28 -11.99 -10.62
CA PHE A 109 -3.58 -11.85 -9.19
C PHE A 109 -5.04 -12.16 -8.84
N LEU A 110 -5.98 -11.96 -9.77
CA LEU A 110 -7.40 -12.21 -9.52
C LEU A 110 -7.93 -13.51 -10.16
N GLY A 111 -7.14 -14.19 -11.00
CA GLY A 111 -7.53 -15.44 -11.65
C GLY A 111 -8.63 -15.31 -12.70
N LEU A 112 -8.81 -14.12 -13.29
CA LEU A 112 -10.01 -13.79 -14.06
C LEU A 112 -9.87 -14.07 -15.57
N ILE A 113 -10.98 -14.53 -16.16
CA ILE A 113 -11.27 -14.55 -17.61
C ILE A 113 -11.40 -13.09 -18.09
N ARG A 114 -11.40 -12.82 -19.42
CA ARG A 114 -11.67 -11.47 -19.96
C ARG A 114 -12.95 -10.91 -19.32
N MET A 115 -12.82 -9.79 -18.60
CA MET A 115 -13.91 -9.01 -18.01
C MET A 115 -14.11 -7.73 -18.82
N THR A 116 -15.31 -7.18 -18.75
CA THR A 116 -15.61 -5.80 -19.15
C THR A 116 -14.97 -4.80 -18.18
N ASP A 117 -14.86 -3.55 -18.59
CA ASP A 117 -14.30 -2.49 -17.76
C ASP A 117 -15.15 -2.26 -16.49
N ASP A 118 -16.48 -2.29 -16.60
CA ASP A 118 -17.39 -2.16 -15.44
C ASP A 118 -17.23 -3.31 -14.43
N GLU A 119 -17.07 -4.55 -14.91
CA GLU A 119 -16.83 -5.69 -14.03
C GLU A 119 -15.48 -5.57 -13.31
N LYS A 120 -14.47 -5.03 -14.01
CA LYS A 120 -13.13 -4.79 -13.44
C LYS A 120 -13.20 -3.73 -12.34
N ASP A 121 -13.88 -2.62 -12.60
CA ASP A 121 -14.00 -1.51 -11.65
C ASP A 121 -14.77 -1.96 -10.40
N ASN A 122 -15.87 -2.70 -10.57
CA ASN A 122 -16.60 -3.34 -9.47
C ASN A 122 -15.74 -4.33 -8.67
N LYS A 123 -14.86 -5.08 -9.35
CA LYS A 123 -13.96 -6.02 -8.68
C LYS A 123 -12.92 -5.29 -7.85
N ILE A 124 -12.34 -4.21 -8.38
CA ILE A 124 -11.37 -3.39 -7.65
C ILE A 124 -12.02 -2.75 -6.42
N TYR A 125 -13.25 -2.24 -6.54
CA TYR A 125 -14.03 -1.74 -5.40
C TYR A 125 -14.14 -2.80 -4.29
N LYS A 126 -14.60 -4.00 -4.63
CA LYS A 126 -14.75 -5.12 -3.67
C LYS A 126 -13.41 -5.53 -3.06
N ASP A 127 -12.35 -5.55 -3.85
CA ASP A 127 -11.02 -5.92 -3.36
C ASP A 127 -10.49 -4.90 -2.35
N VAL A 128 -10.75 -3.62 -2.58
CA VAL A 128 -10.34 -2.54 -1.68
C VAL A 128 -11.17 -2.56 -0.40
N TYR A 129 -12.50 -2.42 -0.49
CA TYR A 129 -13.36 -2.22 0.68
C TYR A 129 -13.69 -3.54 1.40
N ASP A 130 -14.21 -4.54 0.68
CA ASP A 130 -14.60 -5.82 1.27
C ASP A 130 -13.37 -6.71 1.56
N GLY A 131 -12.26 -6.47 0.86
CA GLY A 131 -11.02 -7.23 1.00
C GLY A 131 -9.98 -6.57 1.91
N MET A 132 -9.25 -5.61 1.36
CA MET A 132 -8.04 -5.02 1.97
C MET A 132 -8.36 -4.20 3.22
N ILE A 133 -9.33 -3.29 3.15
CA ILE A 133 -9.73 -2.44 4.29
C ILE A 133 -10.33 -3.30 5.41
N THR A 134 -11.24 -4.21 5.07
CA THR A 134 -11.82 -5.14 6.06
C THR A 134 -10.74 -5.99 6.74
N LEU A 135 -9.76 -6.50 5.99
CA LEU A 135 -8.60 -7.20 6.55
C LEU A 135 -7.85 -6.32 7.55
N LEU A 136 -7.54 -5.08 7.18
CA LEU A 136 -6.80 -4.14 8.05
C LEU A 136 -7.58 -3.83 9.33
N PHE A 137 -8.91 -3.66 9.28
CA PHE A 137 -9.73 -3.53 10.49
C PHE A 137 -9.66 -4.76 11.39
N GLY A 138 -9.44 -5.95 10.82
CA GLY A 138 -9.18 -7.18 11.56
C GLY A 138 -7.83 -7.26 12.27
N LEU A 139 -6.96 -6.25 12.14
CA LEU A 139 -5.62 -6.19 12.73
C LEU A 139 -5.51 -5.08 13.79
N PRO A 140 -6.15 -5.21 14.97
CA PRO A 140 -6.32 -4.09 15.91
C PRO A 140 -5.01 -3.56 16.52
N ASN A 141 -3.96 -4.38 16.56
CA ASN A 141 -2.67 -4.02 17.16
C ASN A 141 -1.60 -3.62 16.12
N PHE A 142 -1.99 -3.46 14.85
CA PHE A 142 -1.04 -3.08 13.80
C PHE A 142 -0.88 -1.56 13.76
N PRO A 143 0.32 -1.00 14.01
CA PRO A 143 0.51 0.44 14.22
C PRO A 143 0.11 1.32 13.02
N TYR A 144 0.29 0.80 11.80
CA TYR A 144 0.04 1.54 10.57
C TYR A 144 -1.36 1.33 10.00
N ARG A 145 -2.26 0.64 10.73
CA ARG A 145 -3.61 0.29 10.27
C ARG A 145 -4.37 1.49 9.73
N ASP A 146 -4.50 2.54 10.54
CA ASP A 146 -5.35 3.69 10.21
C ASP A 146 -4.75 4.50 9.03
N LEU A 147 -3.42 4.61 8.98
CA LEU A 147 -2.72 5.23 7.84
C LEU A 147 -2.95 4.45 6.55
N MET A 148 -2.85 3.12 6.60
CA MET A 148 -3.04 2.26 5.44
C MET A 148 -4.50 2.23 4.94
N VAL A 149 -5.47 2.20 5.85
CA VAL A 149 -6.91 2.29 5.48
C VAL A 149 -7.18 3.61 4.79
N ARG A 150 -6.74 4.73 5.38
CA ARG A 150 -6.90 6.06 4.78
C ARG A 150 -6.19 6.18 3.43
N ALA A 151 -4.98 5.66 3.31
CA ALA A 151 -4.24 5.68 2.05
C ALA A 151 -4.97 4.92 0.94
N LEU A 152 -5.61 3.78 1.25
CA LEU A 152 -6.40 3.03 0.28
C LEU A 152 -7.67 3.77 -0.13
N ASP A 153 -8.43 4.27 0.84
CA ASP A 153 -9.69 4.97 0.61
C ASP A 153 -9.47 6.23 -0.26
N GLU A 154 -8.56 7.11 0.14
CA GLU A 154 -8.28 8.33 -0.61
C GLU A 154 -7.70 8.04 -2.01
N SER A 155 -6.86 7.00 -2.13
CA SER A 155 -6.31 6.59 -3.42
C SER A 155 -7.39 6.01 -4.33
N TYR A 156 -8.36 5.28 -3.78
CA TYR A 156 -9.50 4.76 -4.52
C TYR A 156 -10.35 5.91 -5.07
N LEU A 157 -10.74 6.84 -4.20
CA LEU A 157 -11.50 8.03 -4.59
C LEU A 157 -10.73 8.94 -5.57
N THR A 158 -9.39 8.90 -5.58
CA THR A 158 -8.58 9.61 -6.58
C THR A 158 -8.62 8.93 -7.95
N VAL A 159 -8.69 7.60 -8.00
CA VAL A 159 -8.71 6.81 -9.25
C VAL A 159 -10.13 6.66 -9.82
N TYR A 160 -11.14 6.75 -8.94
CA TYR A 160 -12.58 6.68 -9.23
C TYR A 160 -13.29 7.91 -8.63
N PRO A 161 -13.03 9.13 -9.16
CA PRO A 161 -13.61 10.36 -8.62
C PRO A 161 -15.15 10.38 -8.67
N GLU A 162 -15.76 9.65 -9.60
CA GLU A 162 -17.22 9.49 -9.72
C GLU A 162 -17.87 8.83 -8.50
N GLN A 163 -17.11 8.19 -7.62
CA GLN A 163 -17.58 7.54 -6.40
C GLN A 163 -17.50 8.47 -5.16
N GLN A 164 -17.08 9.74 -5.32
CA GLN A 164 -17.00 10.70 -4.21
C GLN A 164 -18.37 11.30 -3.81
N ASP A 165 -19.36 11.22 -4.69
CA ASP A 165 -20.69 11.85 -4.53
C ASP A 165 -21.82 10.85 -4.18
N GLU A 166 -21.49 9.56 -3.94
CA GLU A 166 -22.43 8.50 -3.49
C GLU A 166 -22.35 8.26 -1.97
#